data_AF-A0A2V8XS86-F1
#
_entry.id   AF-A0A2V8XS86-F1
#
_cell.length_a   1.000
_cell.length_b   1.000
_cell.length_c   1.000
_cell.angle_alpha   90.00
_cell.angle_beta   90.00
_cell.angle_gamma   90.00
#
_symmetry.space_group_name_H-M   'P 1'
#
loop_
_entity.id
_entity.type
_entity.pdbx_description
1 polymer ?
#
loop_
_entity_poly.entity_id
_entity_poly.type
_entity_poly.pdbx_seq_one_letter_code
_entity_poly.pdbx_strand_id
1 'polypeptide(L)'
;MQINTAASFRCSKEENHQGAFEPAAVCQDCYDQARGQMDLMEAALHMDLKEATQIVYDAVWSDPSDPGKTYQNAAQALLTELRNRAGISAVLGPLQTLPH
;
A
#
# COMPACT_ATOMS: atom_id res chain seq x y z
N MET A 1 -5.97 8.59 46.37
CA MET A 1 -5.33 8.80 45.05
C MET A 1 -6.41 8.65 43.99
N GLN A 2 -6.86 9.76 43.39
CA GLN A 2 -7.78 9.71 42.25
C GLN A 2 -6.95 9.48 40.99
N ILE A 3 -7.13 8.33 40.34
CA ILE A 3 -6.57 8.06 39.02
C ILE A 3 -7.49 8.77 38.03
N ASN A 4 -7.00 9.86 37.44
CA ASN A 4 -7.74 10.61 36.41
C ASN A 4 -7.77 9.76 35.12
N THR A 5 -8.86 9.04 34.89
CA THR A 5 -9.11 8.19 33.71
C THR A 5 -9.26 8.99 32.41
N ALA A 6 -9.16 10.33 32.46
CA ALA A 6 -9.38 11.25 31.34
C ALA A 6 -8.15 11.48 30.45
N ALA A 7 -6.97 10.99 30.84
CA ALA A 7 -5.77 11.04 30.00
C ALA A 7 -5.58 9.71 29.24
N SER A 8 -6.59 9.30 28.45
CA SER A 8 -6.35 8.27 27.44
C SER A 8 -5.34 8.85 26.45
N PHE A 9 -4.14 8.27 26.36
CA PHE A 9 -3.17 8.66 25.34
C PHE A 9 -3.85 8.70 23.96
N ARG A 10 -3.72 9.83 23.25
CA ARG A 10 -4.22 9.99 21.88
C ARG A 10 -3.02 10.16 20.97
N CYS A 11 -2.98 9.42 19.87
CA CYS A 11 -1.96 9.61 18.86
C CYS A 11 -2.05 11.05 18.30
N SER A 12 -0.96 11.82 18.34
CA SER A 12 -0.88 13.13 17.72
C SER A 12 -0.24 12.99 16.34
N LYS A 13 -1.07 12.83 15.32
CA LYS A 13 -0.70 13.10 13.93
C LYS A 13 -1.79 13.98 13.34
N GLU A 14 -1.84 15.22 13.80
CA GLU A 14 -2.79 16.22 13.31
C GLU A 14 -2.12 16.96 12.15
N GLU A 15 -2.72 16.94 10.95
CA GLU A 15 -2.17 17.61 9.75
C GLU A 15 -2.25 19.16 9.81
N ASN A 16 -2.47 19.74 11.00
CA ASN A 16 -2.83 21.14 11.19
C ASN A 16 -1.90 21.87 12.17
N HIS A 17 -0.59 21.81 11.94
CA HIS A 17 0.35 22.64 12.68
C HIS A 17 0.50 24.00 11.97
N GLN A 18 0.25 25.09 12.70
CA GLN A 18 0.51 26.47 12.25
C GLN A 18 2.02 26.79 12.22
N GLY A 19 2.82 25.96 11.54
CA GLY A 19 4.20 26.26 11.17
C GLY A 19 5.31 25.85 12.15
N ALA A 20 5.03 25.09 13.22
CA ALA A 20 6.06 24.56 14.13
C ALA A 20 6.18 23.04 14.02
N PHE A 21 7.42 22.52 14.02
CA PHE A 21 7.70 21.08 14.06
C PHE A 21 7.33 20.51 15.44
N GLU A 22 6.48 19.50 15.46
CA GLU A 22 6.17 18.71 16.65
C GLU A 22 6.37 17.21 16.32
N PRO A 23 7.04 16.43 17.20
CA PRO A 23 7.15 14.99 17.00
C PRO A 23 5.78 14.33 17.14
N ALA A 24 5.42 13.48 16.17
CA ALA A 24 4.20 12.69 16.27
C ALA A 24 4.27 11.70 17.43
N ALA A 25 3.24 11.65 18.27
CA ALA A 25 3.07 10.61 19.27
C ALA A 25 2.18 9.51 18.68
N VAL A 26 2.66 8.26 18.65
CA VAL A 26 1.92 7.12 18.09
C VAL A 26 1.83 6.04 19.15
N CYS A 27 0.66 5.44 19.35
CA CYS A 27 0.50 4.32 20.27
C CYS A 27 1.10 3.05 19.64
N GLN A 28 1.41 2.06 20.47
CA GLN A 28 1.97 0.79 20.02
C GLN A 28 1.10 0.13 18.94
N ASP A 29 -0.22 0.09 19.13
CA ASP A 29 -1.15 -0.53 18.18
C ASP A 29 -1.12 0.13 16.79
N CYS A 30 -1.12 1.48 16.74
CA CYS A 30 -1.02 2.21 15.47
C CYS A 30 0.35 2.03 14.81
N TYR A 31 1.42 1.95 15.58
CA TYR A 31 2.76 1.67 15.07
C TYR A 31 2.84 0.26 14.49
N ASP A 32 2.36 -0.74 15.21
CA ASP A 32 2.38 -2.14 14.77
C ASP A 32 1.51 -2.36 13.53
N GLN A 33 0.37 -1.67 13.44
CA GLN A 33 -0.46 -1.67 12.23
C GLN A 33 0.31 -1.08 11.02
N ALA A 34 0.93 0.09 11.18
CA ALA A 34 1.68 0.72 10.11
C ALA A 34 2.88 -0.13 9.69
N ARG A 35 3.59 -0.70 10.66
CA ARG A 35 4.71 -1.62 10.43
C ARG A 35 4.26 -2.88 9.69
N GLY A 36 3.16 -3.50 10.10
CA GLY A 36 2.61 -4.67 9.40
C GLY A 36 2.24 -4.38 7.96
N GLN A 37 1.70 -3.18 7.65
CA GLN A 37 1.45 -2.77 6.26
C GLN A 37 2.75 -2.61 5.46
N MET A 38 3.80 -2.03 6.06
CA MET A 38 5.11 -1.92 5.42
C MET A 38 5.73 -3.30 5.16
N ASP A 39 5.63 -4.22 6.13
CA ASP A 39 6.13 -5.59 6.00
C ASP A 39 5.43 -6.33 4.84
N LEU A 40 4.11 -6.14 4.67
CA LEU A 40 3.36 -6.68 3.53
C LEU A 40 3.80 -6.08 2.19
N MET A 41 4.03 -4.77 2.14
CA MET A 41 4.53 -4.09 0.93
C MET A 41 5.93 -4.58 0.56
N GLU A 42 6.82 -4.71 1.54
CA GLU A 42 8.17 -5.24 1.34
C GLU A 42 8.11 -6.71 0.87
N ALA A 43 7.28 -7.54 1.49
CA ALA A 43 7.07 -8.92 1.07
C ALA A 43 6.52 -9.02 -0.37
N ALA A 44 5.62 -8.13 -0.78
CA ALA A 44 5.10 -8.08 -2.15
C ALA A 44 6.21 -7.81 -3.18
N LEU A 45 7.17 -6.93 -2.86
CA LEU A 45 8.31 -6.61 -3.72
C LEU A 45 9.31 -7.78 -3.83
N HIS A 46 9.33 -8.70 -2.85
CA HIS A 46 10.13 -9.92 -2.88
C HIS A 46 9.48 -11.06 -3.70
N MET A 47 8.67 -10.72 -4.72
CA MET A 47 8.11 -11.68 -5.66
C MET A 47 9.23 -12.48 -6.35
N ASP A 48 9.08 -13.80 -6.38
CA ASP A 48 10.05 -14.67 -7.04
C ASP A 48 10.04 -14.45 -8.57
N LEU A 49 11.21 -14.52 -9.19
CA LEU A 49 11.36 -14.29 -10.62
C LEU A 49 10.54 -15.29 -11.46
N LYS A 50 10.40 -16.54 -11.01
CA LYS A 50 9.60 -17.56 -11.69
C LYS A 50 8.12 -17.20 -11.67
N GLU A 51 7.60 -16.72 -10.54
CA GLU A 51 6.22 -16.25 -10.42
C GLU A 51 5.99 -15.03 -11.31
N ALA A 52 6.88 -14.04 -11.27
CA ALA A 52 6.79 -12.85 -12.11
C ALA A 52 6.81 -13.20 -13.61
N THR A 53 7.67 -14.15 -14.01
CA THR A 53 7.76 -14.63 -15.39
C THR A 53 6.47 -15.31 -15.83
N GLN A 54 5.86 -16.11 -14.96
CA GLN A 54 4.59 -16.78 -15.24
C GLN A 54 3.47 -15.77 -15.46
N ILE A 55 3.35 -14.77 -14.58
CA ILE A 55 2.36 -13.69 -14.71
C ILE A 55 2.52 -12.94 -16.03
N VAL A 56 3.76 -12.58 -16.39
CA VAL A 56 4.06 -11.91 -17.66
C VAL A 56 3.67 -12.80 -18.84
N TYR A 57 4.03 -14.07 -18.82
CA TYR A 57 3.72 -15.01 -19.89
C TYR A 57 2.21 -15.13 -20.12
N ASP A 58 1.44 -15.34 -19.04
CA ASP A 58 -0.01 -15.49 -19.12
C ASP A 58 -0.70 -14.20 -19.62
N ALA A 59 -0.18 -13.04 -19.23
CA ALA A 59 -0.74 -11.75 -19.59
C ALA A 59 -0.38 -11.28 -21.02
N VAL A 60 0.83 -11.57 -21.51
CA VAL A 60 1.23 -11.23 -22.89
C VAL A 60 0.29 -11.88 -23.90
N TRP A 61 -0.09 -13.12 -23.66
CA TRP A 61 -0.90 -13.91 -24.59
C TRP A 61 -2.41 -13.89 -24.26
N SER A 62 -2.84 -13.06 -23.30
CA SER A 62 -4.23 -13.04 -22.85
C SER A 62 -5.21 -12.52 -23.91
N ASP A 63 -4.73 -11.67 -24.83
CA ASP A 63 -5.52 -11.14 -25.94
C ASP A 63 -4.73 -11.23 -27.25
N PRO A 64 -4.87 -12.33 -28.00
CA PRO A 64 -4.18 -12.51 -29.28
C PRO A 64 -4.74 -11.61 -30.40
N SER A 65 -5.85 -10.89 -30.17
CA SER A 65 -6.46 -10.02 -31.18
C SER A 65 -5.80 -8.64 -31.29
N ASP A 66 -5.08 -8.21 -30.24
CA ASP A 66 -4.40 -6.91 -30.19
C ASP A 66 -2.93 -7.05 -29.75
N PRO A 67 -2.01 -7.30 -30.71
CA PRO A 67 -0.58 -7.44 -30.43
C PRO A 67 0.06 -6.20 -29.79
N GLY A 68 -0.58 -5.02 -29.92
CA GLY A 68 -0.10 -3.77 -29.36
C GLY A 68 -0.24 -3.67 -27.84
N LYS A 69 -1.09 -4.51 -27.23
CA LYS A 69 -1.37 -4.48 -25.78
C LYS A 69 -0.61 -5.51 -24.97
N THR A 70 0.15 -6.40 -25.60
CA THR A 70 0.90 -7.49 -24.96
C THR A 70 1.69 -7.05 -23.72
N TYR A 71 2.55 -6.03 -23.85
CA TYR A 71 3.34 -5.51 -22.73
C TYR A 71 2.52 -4.68 -21.72
N GLN A 72 1.48 -3.99 -22.19
CA GLN A 72 0.57 -3.27 -21.31
C GLN A 72 -0.19 -4.22 -20.40
N ASN A 73 -0.67 -5.34 -20.94
CA ASN A 73 -1.35 -6.39 -20.19
C ASN A 73 -0.40 -7.02 -19.16
N ALA A 74 0.84 -7.31 -19.55
CA ALA A 74 1.86 -7.82 -18.63
C ALA A 74 2.17 -6.84 -17.48
N ALA A 75 2.36 -5.56 -17.79
CA ALA A 75 2.58 -4.52 -16.78
C ALA A 75 1.37 -4.39 -15.84
N GLN A 76 0.16 -4.41 -16.38
CA GLN A 76 -1.07 -4.34 -15.59
C GLN A 76 -1.21 -5.55 -14.67
N ALA A 77 -0.94 -6.76 -15.17
CA ALA A 77 -1.02 -7.99 -14.39
C ALA A 77 -0.02 -7.99 -13.22
N LEU A 78 1.24 -7.62 -13.47
CA LEU A 78 2.26 -7.50 -12.43
C LEU A 78 1.87 -6.47 -11.36
N LEU A 79 1.41 -5.28 -11.77
CA LEU A 79 0.99 -4.24 -10.83
C LEU A 79 -0.24 -4.66 -10.02
N THR A 80 -1.18 -5.38 -10.64
CA THR A 80 -2.34 -5.94 -9.94
C THR A 80 -1.90 -6.97 -8.90
N GLU A 81 -0.99 -7.89 -9.24
CA GLU A 81 -0.49 -8.90 -8.31
C GLU A 81 0.25 -8.26 -7.13
N LEU A 82 1.14 -7.30 -7.38
CA LEU A 82 1.87 -6.59 -6.33
C LEU A 82 0.92 -5.86 -5.37
N ARG A 83 -0.13 -5.21 -5.89
CA ARG A 83 -1.15 -4.54 -5.06
C ARG A 83 -1.93 -5.53 -4.22
N ASN A 84 -2.35 -6.65 -4.81
CA ASN A 84 -3.07 -7.71 -4.09
C ASN A 84 -2.22 -8.27 -2.94
N ARG A 85 -0.94 -8.57 -3.19
CA ARG A 85 0.00 -9.05 -2.16
C ARG A 85 0.26 -8.02 -1.06
N ALA A 86 0.31 -6.74 -1.41
CA ALA A 86 0.47 -5.64 -0.46
C ALA A 86 -0.83 -5.32 0.33
N GLY A 87 -1.93 -6.08 0.13
CA GLY A 87 -3.20 -5.80 0.78
C GLY A 87 -3.89 -4.52 0.26
N ILE A 88 -3.40 -3.95 -0.84
CA ILE A 88 -4.02 -2.83 -1.53
C ILE A 88 -5.11 -3.42 -2.42
N SER A 89 -6.30 -3.62 -1.84
CA SER A 89 -7.47 -4.10 -2.60
C SER A 89 -7.62 -3.27 -3.88
N ALA A 90 -7.82 -3.93 -5.02
CA ALA A 90 -7.99 -3.31 -6.34
C ALA A 90 -9.23 -2.38 -6.47
N VAL A 91 -9.83 -1.98 -5.34
CA VAL A 91 -10.76 -0.85 -5.24
C VAL A 91 -9.97 0.45 -5.15
N LEU A 92 -9.12 0.70 -6.16
CA LEU A 92 -8.79 2.06 -6.53
C LEU A 92 -10.01 2.60 -7.30
N GLY A 93 -11.02 3.06 -6.56
CA GLY A 93 -11.77 4.24 -7.03
C GLY A 93 -10.76 5.33 -7.39
N PRO A 94 -11.11 6.22 -8.35
CA PRO A 94 -10.15 7.05 -9.09
C PRO A 94 -9.13 7.63 -8.14
N LEU A 95 -7.84 7.35 -8.41
CA LEU A 95 -6.66 7.90 -7.76
C LEU A 95 -6.94 9.36 -7.36
N GLN A 96 -7.39 9.56 -6.14
CA GLN A 96 -7.45 10.90 -5.56
C GLN A 96 -5.99 11.27 -5.39
N THR A 97 -5.52 12.11 -6.30
CA THR A 97 -4.24 12.78 -6.17
C THR A 97 -4.22 13.41 -4.79
N LEU A 98 -3.22 13.04 -3.98
CA LEU A 98 -2.95 13.71 -2.71
C LEU A 98 -2.93 15.22 -2.98
N PRO A 99 -3.78 16.02 -2.30
CA PRO A 99 -3.72 17.45 -2.43
C PRO A 99 -2.34 17.92 -1.95
N HIS A 100 -1.71 18.77 -2.76
CA HIS A 100 -0.45 19.45 -2.44
C HIS A 100 -0.62 20.40 -1.25
#